data_AF-A0A4D5RTW7-F1
#
_entry.id   AF-A0A4D5RTW7-F1
#
_cell.length_a   1.000
_cell.length_b   1.000
_cell.length_c   1.000
_cell.angle_alpha   90.00
_cell.angle_beta   90.00
_cell.angle_gamma   90.00
#
_symmetry.space_group_name_H-M   'P 1'
#
loop_
_entity.id
_entity.type
_entity.pdbx_description
1 polymer ?
#
loop_
_entity_poly.entity_id
_entity_poly.type
_entity_poly.pdbx_seq_one_letter_code
_entity_poly.pdbx_strand_id
1 'polypeptide(L)'
;MAGSMVLSALCVFAFVLAASAEDALSVIKVDPCKDGSTNNVKEVRMTHCGSLPCVVKLADKPRFDFVAERNSNVMRLKVQGQIGSLKPENFPGFKSDACSQM
;
A
#
# COMPACT_ATOMS: atom_id res chain seq x y z
N MET A 1 68.59 0.35 -6.79
CA MET A 1 68.10 -0.91 -6.19
C MET A 1 66.59 -0.87 -6.18
N ALA A 2 65.97 -1.97 -6.61
CA ALA A 2 64.56 -2.10 -6.95
C ALA A 2 63.63 -1.81 -5.77
N GLY A 3 62.50 -1.16 -6.03
CA GLY A 3 61.49 -0.80 -5.04
C GLY A 3 60.09 -0.87 -5.62
N SER A 4 59.54 -2.08 -5.62
CA SER A 4 58.13 -2.49 -5.62
C SER A 4 57.07 -1.73 -6.42
N MET A 5 56.49 -2.48 -7.36
CA MET A 5 55.17 -2.26 -7.96
C MET A 5 54.09 -2.23 -6.87
N VAL A 6 53.26 -1.19 -6.85
CA VAL A 6 51.94 -1.25 -6.23
C VAL A 6 50.93 -0.83 -7.30
N LEU A 7 50.42 -1.84 -7.99
CA LEU A 7 49.33 -1.70 -8.94
C LEU A 7 48.04 -1.46 -8.14
N SER A 8 47.71 -0.20 -7.87
CA SER A 8 46.41 0.17 -7.30
C SER A 8 45.31 -0.07 -8.33
N ALA A 9 44.80 -1.30 -8.36
CA ALA A 9 43.52 -1.63 -8.96
C ALA A 9 42.41 -0.95 -8.14
N LEU A 10 42.08 0.29 -8.52
CA LEU A 10 40.86 0.96 -8.10
C LEU A 10 39.67 0.25 -8.77
N CYS A 11 39.22 -0.86 -8.17
CA CYS A 11 37.89 -1.39 -8.39
C CYS A 11 36.90 -0.36 -7.85
N VAL A 12 36.47 0.56 -8.72
CA VAL A 12 35.33 1.42 -8.47
C VAL A 12 34.12 0.49 -8.38
N PHE A 13 33.74 0.14 -7.15
CA PHE A 13 32.46 -0.46 -6.84
C PHE A 13 31.38 0.54 -7.26
N ALA A 14 30.86 0.36 -8.48
CA ALA A 14 29.60 0.96 -8.88
C ALA A 14 28.53 0.34 -7.97
N PHE A 15 28.23 1.02 -6.86
CA PHE A 15 27.01 0.79 -6.12
C PHE A 15 25.86 1.18 -7.06
N VAL A 16 25.41 0.21 -7.86
CA VAL A 16 24.08 0.23 -8.42
C VAL A 16 23.18 0.15 -7.19
N LEU A 17 22.81 1.33 -6.66
CA LEU A 17 21.61 1.48 -5.86
C LEU A 17 20.50 0.94 -6.74
N ALA A 18 20.19 -0.34 -6.56
CA ALA A 18 18.89 -0.87 -6.90
C ALA A 18 17.92 -0.03 -6.07
N ALA A 19 17.46 1.08 -6.67
CA ALA A 19 16.23 1.72 -6.27
C ALA A 19 15.20 0.61 -6.44
N SER A 20 14.96 -0.14 -5.36
CA SER A 20 13.72 -0.86 -5.19
C SER A 20 12.65 0.15 -5.57
N ALA A 21 11.93 -0.12 -6.64
CA ALA A 21 10.73 0.62 -6.97
C ALA A 21 9.84 0.47 -5.75
N GLU A 22 9.94 1.43 -4.83
CA GLU A 22 8.93 1.64 -3.82
C GLU A 22 7.70 1.96 -4.63
N ASP A 23 6.84 0.96 -4.80
CA ASP A 23 5.50 1.08 -5.36
C ASP A 23 4.92 2.41 -4.87
N ALA A 24 4.90 3.42 -5.73
CA ALA A 24 4.60 4.77 -5.31
C ALA A 24 3.14 4.81 -4.84
N LEU A 25 2.95 4.74 -3.52
CA LEU A 25 1.66 4.73 -2.88
C LEU A 25 1.01 6.09 -3.11
N SER A 26 -0.05 6.09 -3.90
CA SER A 26 -0.82 7.29 -4.19
C SER A 26 -1.98 7.40 -3.22
N VAL A 27 -2.19 8.60 -2.70
CA VAL A 27 -3.30 8.91 -1.79
C VAL A 27 -4.58 8.97 -2.60
N ILE A 28 -5.55 8.13 -2.25
CA ILE A 28 -6.88 8.12 -2.86
C ILE A 28 -7.80 8.97 -1.99
N LYS A 29 -8.53 9.88 -2.63
CA LYS A 29 -9.64 10.59 -1.98
C LYS A 29 -10.77 9.61 -1.70
N VAL A 30 -11.12 9.43 -0.43
CA VAL A 30 -12.26 8.62 0.01
C VAL A 30 -13.36 9.56 0.48
N ASP A 31 -14.51 9.48 -0.16
CA ASP A 31 -15.70 10.20 0.27
C ASP A 31 -16.34 9.47 1.46
N PRO A 32 -16.84 10.20 2.47
CA PRO A 32 -17.40 9.58 3.65
C PRO A 32 -18.66 8.77 3.31
N CYS A 33 -18.72 7.53 3.80
CA CYS A 33 -19.91 6.70 3.70
C CYS A 33 -21.03 7.26 4.58
N LYS A 34 -22.28 7.19 4.10
CA LYS A 34 -23.47 7.70 4.82
C LYS A 34 -23.72 7.02 6.16
N ASP A 35 -23.26 5.79 6.32
CA ASP A 35 -23.36 5.01 7.56
C ASP A 35 -22.25 5.35 8.57
N GLY A 36 -21.34 6.26 8.23
CA GLY A 36 -20.23 6.69 9.08
C GLY A 36 -19.06 5.71 9.14
N SER A 37 -19.08 4.61 8.38
CA SER A 37 -18.06 3.55 8.43
C SER A 37 -16.65 4.04 8.09
N THR A 38 -16.50 5.14 7.37
CA THR A 38 -15.22 5.75 6.98
C THR A 38 -14.85 6.99 7.80
N ASN A 39 -15.64 7.39 8.81
CA ASN A 39 -15.40 8.64 9.54
C ASN A 39 -14.03 8.68 10.24
N ASN A 40 -13.52 7.51 10.61
CA ASN A 40 -12.25 7.36 11.30
C ASN A 40 -11.08 7.07 10.35
N VAL A 41 -11.35 6.93 9.05
CA VAL A 41 -10.32 6.73 8.03
C VAL A 41 -9.70 8.09 7.72
N LYS A 42 -8.41 8.23 8.00
CA LYS A 42 -7.64 9.43 7.69
C LYS A 42 -7.19 9.43 6.23
N GLU A 43 -6.70 8.28 5.78
CA GLU A 43 -6.05 8.19 4.49
C GLU A 43 -6.18 6.77 3.95
N VAL A 44 -6.38 6.68 2.63
CA VAL A 44 -6.31 5.42 1.91
C VAL A 44 -5.27 5.57 0.83
N ARG A 45 -4.34 4.63 0.78
CA ARG A 45 -3.24 4.63 -0.17
C ARG A 45 -3.32 3.36 -1.01
N MET A 46 -3.06 3.50 -2.30
CA MET A 46 -3.02 2.38 -3.23
C MET A 46 -1.80 2.51 -4.13
N THR A 47 -1.22 1.37 -4.49
CA THR A 47 -0.14 1.31 -5.47
C THR A 47 -0.67 1.67 -6.85
N HIS A 48 0.14 2.34 -7.66
CA HIS A 48 -0.18 2.69 -9.06
C HIS A 48 -1.41 3.61 -9.31
N CYS A 49 -1.99 4.23 -8.27
CA CYS A 49 -3.15 5.14 -8.42
C CYS A 49 -2.78 6.62 -8.54
N GLY A 50 -1.87 6.98 -9.46
CA GLY A 50 -1.41 8.38 -9.64
C GLY A 50 -2.47 9.34 -10.19
N SER A 51 -3.59 8.83 -10.71
CA SER A 51 -4.72 9.62 -11.22
C SER A 51 -6.05 8.91 -10.95
N LEU A 52 -7.11 9.67 -10.70
CA LEU A 52 -8.47 9.15 -10.51
C LEU A 52 -9.32 9.35 -11.79
N PRO A 53 -10.22 8.40 -12.15
CA PRO A 53 -10.51 7.12 -11.46
C PRO A 53 -9.36 6.12 -11.60
N CYS A 54 -9.07 5.38 -10.51
CA CYS A 54 -7.99 4.40 -10.51
C CYS A 54 -8.47 3.02 -10.98
N VAL A 55 -7.63 2.33 -11.77
CA VAL A 55 -7.85 0.93 -12.15
C VAL A 55 -7.29 0.03 -11.07
N VAL A 56 -8.16 -0.63 -10.32
CA VAL A 56 -7.79 -1.58 -9.26
C VAL A 56 -7.70 -2.99 -9.84
N LYS A 57 -6.59 -3.67 -9.60
CA LYS A 57 -6.34 -5.07 -9.93
C LYS A 57 -6.52 -5.95 -8.69
N LEU A 58 -6.74 -7.24 -8.91
CA LEU A 58 -6.86 -8.23 -7.83
C LEU A 58 -5.60 -8.37 -6.97
N ALA A 59 -4.43 -8.02 -7.51
CA ALA A 59 -3.16 -8.08 -6.79
C ALA A 59 -2.90 -6.84 -5.92
N ASP A 60 -3.68 -5.77 -6.11
CA ASP A 60 -3.45 -4.51 -5.41
C ASP A 60 -3.81 -4.64 -3.94
N LYS A 61 -2.97 -4.06 -3.08
CA LYS A 61 -3.12 -4.11 -1.63
C LYS A 61 -3.32 -2.68 -1.09
N PRO A 62 -4.57 -2.25 -0.88
CA PRO A 62 -4.82 -0.95 -0.29
C PRO A 62 -4.28 -0.89 1.14
N ARG A 63 -3.74 0.27 1.50
CA ARG A 63 -3.36 0.61 2.88
C ARG A 63 -4.36 1.62 3.43
N PHE A 64 -4.79 1.40 4.67
CA PHE A 64 -5.78 2.24 5.34
C PHE A 64 -5.19 2.77 6.65
N ASP A 65 -5.04 4.10 6.72
CA ASP A 65 -4.66 4.78 7.95
C ASP A 65 -5.94 5.27 8.63
N PHE A 66 -6.16 4.87 9.88
CA PHE A 66 -7.35 5.21 10.64
C PHE A 66 -7.03 5.49 12.11
N VAL A 67 -7.93 6.19 12.80
CA VAL A 67 -7.84 6.41 14.25
C VAL A 67 -8.85 5.53 14.95
N ALA A 68 -8.40 4.69 15.88
CA ALA A 68 -9.31 3.89 16.68
C ALA A 68 -10.06 4.77 17.70
N GLU A 69 -11.38 4.68 17.72
CA GLU A 69 -12.23 5.37 18.72
C GLU A 69 -12.20 4.67 20.10
N ARG A 70 -11.85 3.38 20.12
CA ARG A 70 -11.84 2.56 21.32
C ARG A 70 -10.78 1.48 21.24
N ASN A 71 -10.35 1.02 22.40
CA ASN A 71 -9.54 -0.19 22.51
C ASN A 71 -10.39 -1.42 22.16
N SER A 72 -9.82 -2.35 21.40
CA SER A 72 -10.48 -3.60 21.02
C SER A 72 -9.45 -4.68 20.79
N ASN A 73 -9.75 -5.91 21.24
CA ASN A 73 -8.95 -7.10 20.94
C ASN A 73 -9.39 -7.77 19.62
N VAL A 74 -10.39 -7.20 18.95
CA VAL A 74 -10.93 -7.70 17.68
C VAL A 74 -11.10 -6.55 16.71
N MET A 75 -10.59 -6.70 15.49
CA MET A 75 -10.83 -5.76 14.39
C MET A 75 -11.30 -6.54 13.17
N ARG A 76 -12.48 -6.17 12.65
CA ARG A 76 -13.02 -6.74 11.41
C ARG A 76 -13.09 -5.67 10.35
N LEU A 77 -12.55 -5.96 9.17
CA LEU A 77 -12.57 -5.08 8.01
C LEU A 77 -13.38 -5.72 6.89
N LYS A 78 -14.26 -4.93 6.28
CA LYS A 78 -15.08 -5.33 5.14
C LYS A 78 -14.83 -4.34 4.01
N VAL A 79 -14.34 -4.85 2.88
CA VAL A 79 -14.13 -4.06 1.66
C VAL A 79 -15.15 -4.55 0.64
N GLN A 80 -15.96 -3.64 0.11
CA GLN A 80 -16.96 -3.96 -0.91
C GLN A 80 -16.78 -3.08 -2.14
N GLY A 81 -16.96 -3.66 -3.32
CA GLY A 81 -16.99 -2.96 -4.60
C GLY A 81 -18.38 -3.05 -5.21
N GLN A 82 -18.80 -1.99 -5.91
CA GLN A 82 -20.03 -1.97 -6.67
C GLN A 82 -19.71 -1.73 -8.15
N ILE A 83 -20.21 -2.61 -9.03
CA ILE A 83 -20.02 -2.49 -10.48
C ILE A 83 -21.37 -2.15 -11.12
N GLY A 84 -21.48 -0.94 -11.67
CA GLY A 84 -22.73 -0.45 -12.26
C GLY A 84 -23.89 -0.50 -11.28
N SER A 85 -25.01 -1.09 -11.71
CA SER A 85 -26.24 -1.22 -10.92
C SER A 85 -26.29 -2.47 -10.04
N LEU A 86 -25.22 -3.27 -10.00
CA LEU A 86 -25.18 -4.49 -9.18
C LEU A 86 -25.14 -4.15 -7.69
N LYS A 87 -25.47 -5.13 -6.84
CA LYS A 87 -25.31 -4.98 -5.40
C LYS A 87 -23.81 -4.92 -5.05
N PRO A 88 -23.41 -4.20 -3.99
CA PRO A 88 -22.03 -4.23 -3.53
C PRO A 88 -21.60 -5.65 -3.13
N GLU A 89 -20.50 -6.13 -3.71
CA GLU A 89 -19.92 -7.43 -3.43
C GLU A 89 -18.63 -7.31 -2.64
N ASN A 90 -18.28 -8.34 -1.88
CA ASN A 90 -17.03 -8.34 -1.11
C ASN A 90 -15.83 -8.41 -2.07
N PHE A 91 -14.81 -7.60 -1.80
CA PHE A 91 -13.58 -7.64 -2.57
C PHE A 91 -12.91 -9.02 -2.39
N PRO A 92 -12.63 -9.75 -3.48
CA PRO A 92 -12.07 -11.10 -3.40
C PRO A 92 -10.66 -11.08 -2.80
N GLY A 93 -10.33 -12.11 -2.02
CA GLY A 93 -9.01 -12.24 -1.39
C GLY A 93 -8.80 -11.41 -0.11
N PHE A 94 -9.79 -10.60 0.30
CA PHE A 94 -9.70 -9.82 1.53
C PHE A 94 -10.10 -10.65 2.75
N LYS A 95 -9.19 -10.83 3.72
CA LYS A 95 -9.53 -11.47 5.01
C LYS A 95 -10.23 -10.47 5.92
N SER A 96 -11.30 -10.89 6.56
CA SER A 96 -12.10 -10.03 7.43
C SER A 96 -11.41 -9.74 8.76
N ASP A 97 -10.58 -10.64 9.29
CA ASP A 97 -9.79 -10.40 10.49
C ASP A 97 -8.59 -9.49 10.16
N ALA A 98 -8.71 -8.22 10.52
CA ALA A 98 -7.69 -7.22 10.27
C ALA A 98 -6.48 -7.36 11.22
N CYS A 99 -6.66 -7.95 12.40
CA CYS A 99 -5.55 -8.19 13.34
C CYS A 99 -4.58 -9.25 12.81
N SER A 100 -5.05 -10.15 11.93
CA SER A 100 -4.22 -11.19 11.29
C SER A 100 -3.37 -10.70 10.11
N GLN A 101 -3.54 -9.44 9.71
CA GLN A 101 -2.90 -8.84 8.53
C GLN A 101 -2.02 -7.64 8.87
N MET A 102 -1.76 -7.40 10.16
CA MET A 102 -0.81 -6.41 10.67
C MET A 102 0.62 -6.94 10.70
#